data_AF-A0A8T7IBN6-F1
#
_entry.id   AF-A0A8T7IBN6-F1
#
_cell.length_a   1.000
_cell.length_b   1.000
_cell.length_c   1.000
_cell.angle_alpha   90.00
_cell.angle_beta   90.00
_cell.angle_gamma   90.00
#
_symmetry.space_group_name_H-M   'P 1'
#
loop_
_entity.id
_entity.type
_entity.pdbx_description
1 polymer ?
#
loop_
_entity_poly.entity_id
_entity_poly.type
_entity_poly.pdbx_seq_one_letter_code
_entity_poly.pdbx_strand_id
1 'polypeptide(L)'
;MRSTSSMESYADFKQRCQLTDANLWAHFYQLHQSKIDIKKPKIAVAKLKLIFQNMFKLSHDKGFALMTLRDLSRATEMSLGGLYSYIGSKEQVALMVHEFLPYLYQEVVSKHLDEMSNKVEARTIQSKDEQALRLFIMQHIYISEFLQPWFFFAFMEAKYTSPAIKKMALDNEANTHEQLSKLIKKCHSKDNKQRLFLRTMECKSLLQSWYLKRPLYKKQNINPEQYAQYVINQII
;
A
#
# COMPACT_ATOMS: atom_id res chain seq x y z
N MET A 1 12.12 -14.52 -30.90
CA MET A 1 12.21 -13.60 -29.75
C MET A 1 10.85 -12.96 -29.55
N ARG A 2 10.12 -13.33 -28.49
CA ARG A 2 8.81 -12.72 -28.19
C ARG A 2 9.06 -11.29 -27.71
N SER A 3 8.55 -10.32 -28.45
CA SER A 3 8.48 -8.91 -28.08
C SER A 3 7.80 -8.79 -26.71
N THR A 4 8.60 -8.61 -25.65
CA THR A 4 8.12 -8.19 -24.34
C THR A 4 7.50 -6.80 -24.51
N SER A 5 6.18 -6.72 -24.50
CA SER A 5 5.47 -5.47 -24.19
C SER A 5 6.11 -4.92 -22.92
N SER A 6 6.87 -3.83 -23.05
CA SER A 6 7.69 -3.30 -21.97
C SER A 6 6.78 -2.93 -20.81
N MET A 7 6.86 -3.74 -19.76
CA MET A 7 6.21 -3.44 -18.49
C MET A 7 6.66 -2.06 -18.04
N GLU A 8 5.72 -1.23 -17.57
CA GLU A 8 6.08 0.08 -17.01
C GLU A 8 7.13 -0.13 -15.91
N SER A 9 8.20 0.66 -15.94
CA SER A 9 9.23 0.58 -14.90
C SER A 9 8.71 1.18 -13.58
N TYR A 10 9.33 0.82 -12.45
CA TYR A 10 8.98 1.42 -11.17
C TYR A 10 9.24 2.94 -11.16
N ALA A 11 10.24 3.40 -11.91
CA ALA A 11 10.54 4.82 -12.06
C ALA A 11 9.42 5.55 -12.79
N ASP A 12 8.96 5.00 -13.93
CA ASP A 12 7.87 5.57 -14.74
C ASP A 12 6.57 5.59 -13.95
N PHE A 13 6.27 4.51 -13.22
CA PHE A 13 5.12 4.44 -12.32
C PHE A 13 5.14 5.57 -11.29
N LYS A 14 6.28 5.78 -10.60
CA LYS A 14 6.41 6.86 -9.63
C LYS A 14 6.23 8.24 -10.27
N GLN A 15 6.79 8.45 -11.45
CA GLN A 15 6.65 9.71 -12.16
C GLN A 15 5.20 9.98 -12.57
N ARG A 16 4.54 9.00 -13.19
CA ARG A 16 3.14 9.10 -13.63
C ARG A 16 2.21 9.37 -12.47
N CYS A 17 2.35 8.60 -11.39
CA CYS A 17 1.57 8.77 -10.17
C CYS A 17 2.06 9.93 -9.27
N GLN A 18 3.07 10.69 -9.70
CA GLN A 18 3.68 11.78 -8.91
C GLN A 18 4.03 11.37 -7.47
N LEU A 19 4.48 10.13 -7.29
CA LEU A 19 4.82 9.55 -5.99
C LEU A 19 6.16 10.09 -5.51
N THR A 20 6.07 11.20 -4.81
CA THR A 20 7.18 11.84 -4.09
C THR A 20 6.87 11.88 -2.61
N ASP A 21 7.89 11.99 -1.78
CA ASP A 21 7.70 12.13 -0.33
C ASP A 21 6.86 13.38 0.01
N ALA A 22 7.08 14.49 -0.69
CA ALA A 22 6.30 15.72 -0.51
C ALA A 22 4.80 15.50 -0.79
N ASN A 23 4.47 14.89 -1.93
CA ASN A 23 3.07 14.62 -2.30
C ASN A 23 2.42 13.60 -1.36
N LEU A 24 3.16 12.57 -0.95
CA LEU A 24 2.67 11.56 -0.02
C LEU A 24 2.17 12.20 1.28
N TRP A 25 2.98 13.04 1.90
CA TRP A 25 2.62 13.68 3.17
C TRP A 25 1.59 14.79 3.01
N ALA A 26 1.53 15.45 1.84
CA ALA A 26 0.46 16.38 1.52
C ALA A 26 -0.90 15.67 1.43
N HIS A 27 -0.97 14.53 0.73
CA HIS A 27 -2.16 13.67 0.68
C HIS A 27 -2.56 13.16 2.07
N PHE A 28 -1.58 12.74 2.87
CA PHE A 28 -1.83 12.29 4.24
C PHE A 28 -2.43 13.39 5.11
N TYR A 29 -1.87 14.61 5.04
CA TYR A 29 -2.42 15.77 5.75
C TYR A 29 -3.84 16.11 5.26
N GLN A 30 -4.07 16.13 3.95
CA GLN A 30 -5.37 16.48 3.36
C GLN A 30 -6.46 15.51 3.81
N LEU A 31 -6.20 14.20 3.79
CA LEU A 31 -7.16 13.18 4.22
C LEU A 31 -7.57 13.35 5.69
N HIS A 32 -6.64 13.76 6.55
CA HIS A 32 -6.85 13.83 8.00
C HIS A 32 -6.97 15.25 8.54
N GLN A 33 -7.14 16.25 7.69
CA GLN A 33 -7.10 17.66 8.09
C GLN A 33 -8.11 18.01 9.19
N SER A 34 -9.27 17.36 9.20
CA SER A 34 -10.31 17.54 10.23
C SER A 34 -9.91 16.98 11.60
N LYS A 35 -8.96 16.04 11.64
CA LYS A 35 -8.44 15.39 12.86
C LYS A 35 -7.20 16.07 13.43
N ILE A 36 -6.68 17.09 12.73
CA ILE A 36 -5.43 17.78 13.06
C ILE A 36 -5.74 19.23 13.45
N ASP A 37 -5.28 19.64 14.63
CA ASP A 37 -5.52 21.00 15.13
C ASP A 37 -4.67 22.04 14.38
N ILE A 38 -3.49 21.63 13.93
CA ILE A 38 -2.53 22.52 13.25
C ILE A 38 -2.99 22.82 11.82
N LYS A 39 -3.43 24.06 11.60
CA LYS A 39 -3.99 24.51 10.31
C LYS A 39 -2.96 24.99 9.29
N LYS A 40 -1.71 25.20 9.69
CA LYS A 40 -0.62 25.60 8.77
C LYS A 40 -0.07 24.38 8.03
N PRO A 41 -0.36 24.18 6.72
CA PRO A 41 -0.10 22.89 6.06
C PRO A 41 1.38 22.50 6.04
N LYS A 42 2.28 23.44 5.73
CA LYS A 42 3.74 23.17 5.68
C LYS A 42 4.28 22.63 7.02
N ILE A 43 3.82 23.21 8.14
CA ILE A 43 4.24 22.78 9.49
C ILE A 43 3.63 21.42 9.81
N ALA A 44 2.33 21.24 9.50
CA ALA A 44 1.63 20.00 9.78
C ALA A 44 2.21 18.81 9.02
N VAL A 45 2.43 18.95 7.72
CA VAL A 45 3.04 17.95 6.85
C VAL A 45 4.42 17.51 7.39
N ALA A 46 5.29 18.47 7.74
CA ALA A 46 6.62 18.16 8.25
C ALA A 46 6.57 17.40 9.60
N LYS A 47 5.66 17.79 10.50
CA LYS A 47 5.51 17.13 11.80
C LYS A 47 4.83 15.77 11.70
N LEU A 48 3.81 15.61 10.85
CA LEU A 48 3.20 14.30 10.58
C LEU A 48 4.23 13.32 10.02
N LYS A 49 5.06 13.77 9.07
CA LYS A 49 6.18 12.95 8.57
C LYS A 49 7.06 12.46 9.72
N LEU A 50 7.53 13.38 10.57
CA LEU A 50 8.38 13.05 11.71
C LEU A 50 7.70 12.05 12.67
N ILE A 51 6.43 12.28 12.99
CA ILE A 51 5.64 11.44 13.91
C ILE A 51 5.51 10.03 13.34
N PHE A 52 5.02 9.88 12.11
CA PHE A 52 4.70 8.58 11.55
C PHE A 52 5.96 7.78 11.18
N GLN A 53 7.04 8.43 10.74
CA GLN A 53 8.32 7.74 10.51
C GLN A 53 8.89 7.16 11.82
N ASN A 54 8.84 7.92 12.92
CA ASN A 54 9.25 7.40 14.23
C ASN A 54 8.30 6.33 14.75
N MET A 55 7.00 6.47 14.50
CA MET A 55 6.02 5.46 14.87
C MET A 55 6.28 4.13 14.14
N PHE A 56 6.52 4.14 12.82
CA PHE A 56 6.83 2.91 12.07
C PHE A 56 8.08 2.23 12.61
N LYS A 57 9.12 3.00 12.91
CA LYS A 57 10.35 2.46 13.51
C LYS A 57 10.07 1.83 14.88
N LEU A 58 9.39 2.53 15.77
CA LEU A 58 9.03 2.00 17.10
C LEU A 58 8.13 0.77 17.01
N SER A 59 7.14 0.76 16.13
CA SER A 59 6.27 -0.41 15.91
C SER A 59 7.06 -1.59 15.36
N HIS A 60 8.00 -1.37 14.43
CA HIS A 60 8.87 -2.43 13.94
C HIS A 60 9.77 -3.01 15.04
N ASP A 61 10.37 -2.15 15.87
CA ASP A 61 11.38 -2.57 16.85
C ASP A 61 10.77 -3.28 18.08
N LYS A 62 9.57 -2.89 18.53
CA LYS A 62 8.95 -3.45 19.75
C LYS A 62 7.48 -3.81 19.65
N GLY A 63 6.84 -3.63 18.49
CA GLY A 63 5.41 -3.81 18.29
C GLY A 63 4.60 -2.58 18.70
N PHE A 64 3.58 -2.23 17.91
CA PHE A 64 2.71 -1.09 18.21
C PHE A 64 1.90 -1.34 19.47
N ALA A 65 1.44 -2.57 19.74
CA ALA A 65 0.73 -2.88 20.99
C ALA A 65 1.52 -2.45 22.23
N LEU A 66 2.84 -2.66 22.25
CA LEU A 66 3.72 -2.31 23.36
C LEU A 66 4.22 -0.87 23.34
N MET A 67 4.18 -0.18 22.20
CA MET A 67 4.59 1.22 22.15
C MET A 67 3.63 2.15 22.91
N THR A 68 4.14 3.22 23.50
CA THR A 68 3.34 4.27 24.13
C THR A 68 3.52 5.61 23.43
N LEU A 69 2.60 6.54 23.63
CA LEU A 69 2.76 7.92 23.16
C LEU A 69 3.96 8.63 23.82
N ARG A 70 4.40 8.17 25.00
CA ARG A 70 5.62 8.70 25.64
C ARG A 70 6.88 8.28 24.90
N ASP A 71 6.93 7.05 24.39
CA ASP A 71 8.03 6.60 23.55
C ASP A 71 8.09 7.41 22.25
N LEU A 72 6.93 7.64 21.64
CA LEU A 72 6.81 8.46 20.45
C LEU A 72 7.19 9.92 20.70
N SER A 73 6.83 10.46 21.87
CA SER A 73 7.23 11.81 22.32
C SER A 73 8.74 11.94 22.44
N ARG A 74 9.40 10.96 23.06
CA ARG A 74 10.87 10.92 23.16
C ARG A 74 11.53 10.80 21.79
N ALA A 75 11.02 9.92 20.92
CA ALA A 75 11.60 9.69 19.60
C ALA A 75 11.43 10.88 18.64
N THR A 76 10.39 11.69 18.82
CA THR A 76 10.10 12.85 17.97
C THR A 76 10.56 14.18 18.58
N GLU A 77 11.07 14.15 19.82
CA GLU A 77 11.38 15.34 20.65
C GLU A 77 10.19 16.31 20.78
N MET A 78 8.97 15.78 20.67
CA MET A 78 7.74 16.55 20.83
C MET A 78 7.19 16.36 22.23
N SER A 79 6.61 17.42 22.81
CA SER A 79 5.83 17.28 24.04
C SER A 79 4.61 16.39 23.78
N LEU A 80 4.09 15.75 24.83
CA LEU A 80 2.85 14.96 24.71
C LEU A 80 1.68 15.82 24.19
N GLY A 81 1.50 17.02 24.75
CA GLY A 81 0.49 17.97 24.27
C GLY A 81 0.68 18.34 22.80
N GLY A 82 1.92 18.52 22.37
CA GLY A 82 2.27 18.76 20.97
C GLY A 82 2.01 17.56 20.06
N LEU A 83 2.11 16.32 20.54
CA LEU A 83 1.68 15.15 19.76
C LEU A 83 0.15 15.08 19.64
N TYR A 84 -0.56 15.33 20.74
CA TYR A 84 -2.02 15.26 20.78
C TYR A 84 -2.67 16.15 19.71
N SER A 85 -2.09 17.32 19.40
CA SER A 85 -2.59 18.23 18.35
C SER A 85 -2.51 17.68 16.91
N TYR A 86 -1.79 16.59 16.67
CA TYR A 86 -1.67 15.96 15.34
C TYR A 86 -2.38 14.62 15.24
N ILE A 87 -2.40 13.84 16.32
CA ILE A 87 -2.83 12.44 16.27
C ILE A 87 -3.97 12.11 17.23
N GLY A 88 -4.28 12.95 18.23
CA GLY A 88 -5.37 12.72 19.19
C GLY A 88 -5.21 11.53 20.15
N SER A 89 -4.85 10.34 19.67
CA SER A 89 -4.63 9.15 20.48
C SER A 89 -3.72 8.14 19.77
N LYS A 90 -3.23 7.14 20.51
CA LYS A 90 -2.49 6.01 19.92
C LYS A 90 -3.36 5.25 18.92
N GLU A 91 -4.62 5.00 19.26
CA GLU A 91 -5.56 4.32 18.37
C GLU A 91 -5.75 5.08 17.05
N GLN A 92 -5.89 6.40 17.14
CA GLN A 92 -6.09 7.26 15.97
C GLN A 92 -4.89 7.24 15.02
N VAL A 93 -3.65 7.05 15.52
CA VAL A 93 -2.46 6.86 14.68
C VAL A 93 -2.61 5.66 13.75
N ALA A 94 -3.04 4.50 14.27
CA ALA A 94 -3.23 3.31 13.46
C ALA A 94 -4.39 3.47 12.48
N LEU A 95 -5.51 4.06 12.92
CA LEU A 95 -6.64 4.35 12.05
C LEU A 95 -6.25 5.24 10.87
N MET A 96 -5.44 6.27 11.10
CA MET A 96 -4.96 7.14 10.01
C MET A 96 -4.16 6.35 8.96
N VAL A 97 -3.33 5.38 9.37
CA VAL A 97 -2.61 4.51 8.40
C VAL A 97 -3.58 3.67 7.58
N HIS A 98 -4.55 3.02 8.23
CA HIS A 98 -5.52 2.16 7.56
C HIS A 98 -6.50 2.93 6.66
N GLU A 99 -6.83 4.17 7.00
CA GLU A 99 -7.61 5.08 6.15
C GLU A 99 -6.80 5.54 4.93
N PHE A 100 -5.50 5.80 5.14
CA PHE A 100 -4.66 6.40 4.11
C PHE A 100 -4.30 5.47 2.96
N LEU A 101 -3.98 4.20 3.24
CA LEU A 101 -3.59 3.23 2.21
C LEU A 101 -4.62 3.08 1.07
N PRO A 102 -5.91 2.79 1.33
CA PRO A 102 -6.92 2.69 0.28
C PRO A 102 -7.20 4.05 -0.38
N TYR A 103 -7.19 5.14 0.40
CA TYR A 103 -7.35 6.50 -0.14
C TYR A 103 -6.29 6.82 -1.18
N LEU A 104 -5.01 6.61 -0.84
CA LEU A 104 -3.91 6.92 -1.75
C LEU A 104 -3.95 6.05 -3.01
N TYR A 105 -4.29 4.77 -2.87
CA TYR A 105 -4.48 3.90 -4.04
C TYR A 105 -5.58 4.44 -4.97
N GLN A 106 -6.73 4.83 -4.43
CA GLN A 106 -7.83 5.38 -5.23
C GLN A 106 -7.44 6.72 -5.86
N GLU A 107 -6.89 7.65 -5.07
CA GLU A 107 -6.61 9.01 -5.52
C GLU A 107 -5.43 9.11 -6.48
N VAL A 108 -4.42 8.24 -6.33
CA VAL A 108 -3.13 8.39 -7.02
C VAL A 108 -2.83 7.24 -7.98
N VAL A 109 -3.32 6.03 -7.71
CA VAL A 109 -3.05 4.88 -8.59
C VAL A 109 -4.20 4.68 -9.56
N SER A 110 -5.44 4.68 -9.06
CA SER A 110 -6.61 4.33 -9.87
C SER A 110 -6.97 5.40 -10.92
N LYS A 111 -6.81 6.69 -10.61
CA LYS A 111 -7.09 7.80 -11.55
C LYS A 111 -6.24 7.76 -12.82
N HIS A 112 -5.07 7.14 -12.78
CA HIS A 112 -4.17 7.04 -13.92
C HIS A 112 -4.26 5.70 -14.68
N LEU A 113 -5.17 4.79 -14.27
CA LEU A 113 -5.42 3.52 -15.00
C LEU A 113 -6.18 3.72 -16.31
N ASP A 114 -7.10 4.70 -16.34
CA ASP A 114 -7.89 5.00 -17.54
C ASP A 114 -7.01 5.49 -18.69
N GLU A 115 -5.92 6.19 -18.38
CA GLU A 115 -4.96 6.70 -19.35
C GLU A 115 -4.11 5.57 -20.00
N MET A 116 -3.85 4.49 -19.26
CA MET A 116 -3.09 3.34 -19.76
C MET A 116 -3.96 2.37 -20.55
N SER A 117 -5.17 2.09 -20.06
CA SER A 117 -6.08 1.13 -20.71
C SER A 117 -6.44 1.55 -22.14
N ASN A 118 -6.51 2.86 -22.41
CA ASN A 118 -6.79 3.41 -23.74
C ASN A 118 -5.59 3.38 -24.71
N LYS A 119 -4.36 3.18 -24.22
CA LYS A 119 -3.14 3.20 -25.06
C LYS A 119 -2.67 1.82 -25.52
N VAL A 120 -3.16 0.73 -24.92
CA VAL A 120 -2.64 -0.63 -25.16
C VAL A 120 -3.39 -1.37 -26.28
N GLU A 121 -4.42 -0.76 -26.88
CA GLU A 121 -5.35 -1.41 -27.82
C GLU A 121 -4.80 -1.84 -29.20
N ALA A 122 -3.49 -1.88 -29.44
CA ALA A 122 -2.98 -2.20 -30.80
C ALA A 122 -1.77 -3.15 -30.91
N ARG A 123 -1.14 -3.64 -29.83
CA ARG A 123 0.19 -4.31 -29.95
C ARG A 123 0.42 -5.60 -29.18
N THR A 124 -0.55 -6.14 -28.43
CA THR A 124 -0.32 -7.33 -27.59
C THR A 124 -1.35 -8.42 -27.84
N ILE A 125 -0.91 -9.69 -27.85
CA ILE A 125 -1.75 -10.90 -28.00
C ILE A 125 -2.65 -11.16 -26.76
N GLN A 126 -2.46 -10.40 -25.68
CA GLN A 126 -3.13 -10.60 -24.39
C GLN A 126 -4.55 -10.07 -24.37
N SER A 127 -5.46 -10.81 -23.72
CA SER A 127 -6.85 -10.36 -23.53
C SER A 127 -6.90 -9.10 -22.65
N LYS A 128 -7.96 -8.30 -22.80
CA LYS A 128 -8.19 -7.11 -21.97
C LYS A 128 -8.21 -7.43 -20.47
N ASP A 129 -8.72 -8.60 -20.11
CA ASP A 129 -8.82 -9.05 -18.72
C ASP A 129 -7.45 -9.42 -18.13
N GLU A 130 -6.59 -10.11 -18.90
CA GLU A 130 -5.21 -10.39 -18.50
C GLU A 130 -4.41 -9.10 -18.27
N GLN A 131 -4.58 -8.12 -19.15
CA GLN A 131 -3.93 -6.82 -19.01
C GLN A 131 -4.37 -6.10 -17.73
N ALA A 132 -5.67 -6.13 -17.40
CA ALA A 132 -6.18 -5.53 -16.18
C ALA A 132 -5.61 -6.19 -14.92
N LEU A 133 -5.54 -7.53 -14.88
CA LEU A 133 -4.93 -8.26 -13.76
C LEU A 133 -3.42 -8.01 -13.66
N ARG A 134 -2.73 -7.94 -14.81
CA ARG A 134 -1.31 -7.62 -14.89
C ARG A 134 -1.01 -6.24 -14.30
N LEU A 135 -1.79 -5.23 -14.68
CA LEU A 135 -1.67 -3.87 -14.15
C LEU A 135 -1.93 -3.82 -12.65
N PHE A 136 -2.97 -4.50 -12.16
CA PHE A 136 -3.27 -4.57 -10.72
C PHE A 136 -2.09 -5.14 -9.93
N ILE A 137 -1.52 -6.28 -10.35
CA ILE A 137 -0.39 -6.93 -9.65
C ILE A 137 0.83 -6.00 -9.64
N MET A 138 1.19 -5.45 -10.80
CA MET A 138 2.32 -4.55 -10.95
C MET A 138 2.19 -3.31 -10.05
N GLN A 139 1.04 -2.64 -10.11
CA GLN A 139 0.78 -1.44 -9.33
C GLN A 139 0.77 -1.71 -7.83
N HIS A 140 0.21 -2.85 -7.40
CA HIS A 140 0.24 -3.25 -5.99
C HIS A 140 1.69 -3.45 -5.49
N ILE A 141 2.55 -4.10 -6.28
CA ILE A 141 3.96 -4.30 -5.93
C ILE A 141 4.69 -2.95 -5.87
N TYR A 142 4.46 -2.07 -6.84
CA TYR A 142 5.13 -0.76 -6.88
C TYR A 142 4.68 0.19 -5.76
N ILE A 143 3.38 0.25 -5.46
CA ILE A 143 2.89 1.10 -4.36
C ILE A 143 3.36 0.55 -3.01
N SER A 144 3.42 -0.76 -2.83
CA SER A 144 3.93 -1.38 -1.60
C SER A 144 5.45 -1.31 -1.48
N GLU A 145 6.20 -1.21 -2.58
CA GLU A 145 7.62 -0.82 -2.56
C GLU A 145 7.79 0.60 -2.02
N PHE A 146 6.99 1.55 -2.54
CA PHE A 146 7.07 2.95 -2.13
C PHE A 146 6.65 3.17 -0.67
N LEU A 147 5.65 2.40 -0.21
CA LEU A 147 5.03 2.52 1.11
C LEU A 147 5.34 1.35 2.04
N GLN A 148 6.51 0.72 1.87
CA GLN A 148 6.84 -0.50 2.59
C GLN A 148 6.59 -0.41 4.12
N PRO A 149 6.99 0.66 4.84
CA PRO A 149 6.72 0.77 6.27
C PRO A 149 5.23 0.81 6.61
N TRP A 150 4.42 1.43 5.76
CA TRP A 150 2.97 1.56 5.94
C TRP A 150 2.26 0.21 5.74
N PHE A 151 2.61 -0.51 4.67
CA PHE A 151 2.04 -1.85 4.40
C PHE A 151 2.49 -2.86 5.44
N PHE A 152 3.76 -2.83 5.84
CA PHE A 152 4.28 -3.67 6.91
C PHE A 152 3.52 -3.43 8.22
N PHE A 153 3.38 -2.16 8.62
CA PHE A 153 2.61 -1.76 9.80
C PHE A 153 1.16 -2.26 9.74
N ALA A 154 0.45 -1.94 8.66
CA ALA A 154 -0.97 -2.29 8.51
C ALA A 154 -1.20 -3.81 8.57
N PHE A 155 -0.24 -4.61 8.05
CA PHE A 155 -0.32 -6.06 8.12
C PHE A 155 -0.03 -6.60 9.53
N MET A 156 1.02 -6.11 10.19
CA MET A 156 1.46 -6.63 11.48
C MET A 156 0.49 -6.27 12.62
N GLU A 157 -0.10 -5.09 12.57
CA GLU A 157 -0.92 -4.56 13.68
C GLU A 157 -2.39 -4.97 13.64
N ALA A 158 -2.87 -5.53 12.53
CA ALA A 158 -4.23 -6.07 12.40
C ALA A 158 -4.57 -7.15 13.45
N LYS A 159 -3.56 -7.71 14.14
CA LYS A 159 -3.70 -8.80 15.08
C LYS A 159 -3.83 -8.38 16.55
N TYR A 160 -3.50 -7.14 16.94
CA TYR A 160 -3.29 -6.80 18.37
C TYR A 160 -3.77 -5.41 18.81
N THR A 161 -4.90 -4.92 18.29
CA THR A 161 -5.41 -3.61 18.73
C THR A 161 -6.93 -3.57 18.91
N SER A 162 -7.43 -2.39 19.27
CA SER A 162 -8.84 -2.12 19.57
C SER A 162 -9.80 -2.64 18.51
N PRO A 163 -11.08 -2.86 18.86
CA PRO A 163 -12.10 -3.34 17.91
C PRO A 163 -12.20 -2.50 16.63
N ALA A 164 -12.00 -1.18 16.72
CA ALA A 164 -12.08 -0.27 15.57
C ALA A 164 -10.96 -0.51 14.55
N ILE A 165 -9.71 -0.63 15.00
CA ILE A 165 -8.56 -0.90 14.13
C ILE A 165 -8.70 -2.27 13.48
N LYS A 166 -9.06 -3.30 14.27
CA LYS A 166 -9.27 -4.65 13.75
C LYS A 166 -10.35 -4.68 12.68
N LYS A 167 -11.49 -4.01 12.92
CA LYS A 167 -12.57 -3.91 11.95
C LYS A 167 -12.09 -3.26 10.64
N MET A 168 -11.44 -2.11 10.73
CA MET A 168 -10.95 -1.39 9.54
C MET A 168 -9.91 -2.21 8.76
N ALA A 169 -9.01 -2.91 9.44
CA ALA A 169 -8.04 -3.79 8.80
C ALA A 169 -8.73 -4.93 8.02
N LEU A 170 -9.72 -5.59 8.64
CA LEU A 170 -10.51 -6.65 8.00
C LEU A 170 -11.32 -6.12 6.80
N ASP A 171 -11.94 -4.95 6.93
CA ASP A 171 -12.73 -4.34 5.87
C ASP A 171 -11.83 -3.99 4.65
N ASN A 172 -10.65 -3.41 4.88
CA ASN A 172 -9.66 -3.13 3.83
C ASN A 172 -9.15 -4.42 3.16
N GLU A 173 -8.91 -5.46 3.96
CA GLU A 173 -8.46 -6.75 3.47
C GLU A 173 -9.52 -7.44 2.61
N ALA A 174 -10.79 -7.38 3.02
CA ALA A 174 -11.92 -7.93 2.29
C ALA A 174 -12.15 -7.20 0.96
N ASN A 175 -12.10 -5.86 0.95
CA ASN A 175 -12.24 -5.06 -0.25
C ASN A 175 -11.15 -5.39 -1.29
N THR A 176 -9.89 -5.47 -0.85
CA THR A 176 -8.76 -5.81 -1.74
C THR A 176 -8.90 -7.24 -2.27
N HIS A 177 -9.34 -8.19 -1.43
CA HIS A 177 -9.60 -9.57 -1.85
C HIS A 177 -10.70 -9.64 -2.91
N GLU A 178 -11.80 -8.91 -2.73
CA GLU A 178 -12.92 -8.90 -3.68
C GLU A 178 -12.49 -8.36 -5.05
N GLN A 179 -11.74 -7.24 -5.07
CA GLN A 179 -11.21 -6.65 -6.30
C GLN A 179 -10.29 -7.63 -7.05
N LEU A 180 -9.34 -8.25 -6.34
CA LEU A 180 -8.42 -9.22 -6.91
C LEU A 180 -9.16 -10.46 -7.43
N SER A 181 -10.12 -10.99 -6.65
CA SER A 181 -10.90 -12.17 -7.04
C SER A 181 -11.71 -11.91 -8.31
N LYS A 182 -12.30 -10.71 -8.44
CA LYS A 182 -13.03 -10.30 -9.65
C LYS A 182 -12.12 -10.29 -10.89
N LEU A 183 -10.90 -9.77 -10.78
CA LEU A 183 -9.94 -9.75 -11.89
C LEU A 183 -9.46 -11.16 -12.27
N ILE A 184 -9.14 -11.99 -11.27
CA ILE A 184 -8.73 -13.37 -11.49
C ILE A 184 -9.84 -14.19 -12.14
N LYS A 185 -11.10 -14.01 -11.71
CA LYS A 185 -12.26 -14.71 -12.29
C LYS A 185 -12.43 -14.42 -13.79
N LYS A 186 -12.13 -13.20 -14.23
CA LYS A 186 -12.20 -12.84 -15.65
C LYS A 186 -11.14 -13.56 -16.48
N CYS A 187 -9.93 -13.69 -15.94
CA CYS A 187 -8.83 -14.41 -16.60
C CYS A 187 -9.02 -15.94 -16.56
N HIS A 188 -9.58 -16.46 -15.47
CA HIS A 188 -9.76 -17.89 -15.20
C HIS A 188 -11.25 -18.26 -15.09
N SER A 189 -12.04 -17.96 -16.13
CA SER A 189 -13.50 -18.10 -16.11
C SER A 189 -14.02 -19.52 -15.89
N LYS A 190 -13.18 -20.53 -16.15
CA LYS A 190 -13.48 -21.96 -15.94
C LYS A 190 -13.24 -22.43 -14.51
N ASP A 191 -12.58 -21.64 -13.67
CA ASP A 191 -12.30 -22.02 -12.28
C ASP A 191 -13.62 -22.10 -11.48
N ASN A 192 -13.79 -23.19 -10.74
CA ASN A 192 -14.86 -23.28 -9.75
C ASN A 192 -14.57 -22.37 -8.54
N LYS A 193 -15.56 -22.21 -7.64
CA LYS A 193 -15.43 -21.30 -6.47
C LYS A 193 -14.21 -21.60 -5.60
N GLN A 194 -13.91 -22.87 -5.35
CA GLN A 194 -12.76 -23.27 -4.52
C GLN A 194 -11.43 -22.94 -5.21
N ARG A 195 -11.30 -23.25 -6.51
CA ARG A 195 -10.10 -22.97 -7.29
C ARG A 195 -9.84 -21.47 -7.42
N LEU A 196 -10.88 -20.69 -7.70
CA LEU A 196 -10.81 -19.23 -7.75
C LEU A 196 -10.34 -18.65 -6.41
N PHE A 197 -10.89 -19.14 -5.29
CA PHE A 197 -10.47 -18.71 -3.96
C PHE A 197 -8.99 -19.00 -3.71
N LEU A 198 -8.54 -20.24 -3.98
CA LEU A 198 -7.14 -20.63 -3.79
C LEU A 198 -6.19 -19.78 -4.64
N ARG A 199 -6.51 -19.55 -5.91
CA ARG A 199 -5.71 -18.68 -6.80
C ARG A 199 -5.67 -17.23 -6.33
N THR A 200 -6.80 -16.72 -5.81
CA THR A 200 -6.86 -15.39 -5.21
C THR A 200 -5.95 -15.29 -3.98
N MET A 201 -5.96 -16.31 -3.12
CA MET A 201 -5.12 -16.37 -1.93
C MET A 201 -3.64 -16.55 -2.25
N GLU A 202 -3.31 -17.33 -3.28
CA GLU A 202 -1.95 -17.47 -3.81
C GLU A 202 -1.41 -16.12 -4.29
N CYS A 203 -2.14 -15.44 -5.18
CA CYS A 203 -1.74 -14.13 -5.67
C CYS A 203 -1.57 -13.13 -4.51
N LYS A 204 -2.53 -13.09 -3.59
CA LYS A 204 -2.45 -12.19 -2.42
C LYS A 204 -1.24 -12.51 -1.53
N SER A 205 -0.94 -13.78 -1.31
CA SER A 205 0.23 -14.19 -0.51
C SER A 205 1.54 -13.76 -1.18
N LEU A 206 1.64 -13.86 -2.50
CA LEU A 206 2.79 -13.38 -3.27
C LEU A 206 2.94 -11.84 -3.17
N LEU A 207 1.82 -11.11 -3.28
CA LEU A 207 1.82 -9.66 -3.11
C LEU A 207 2.26 -9.23 -1.70
N GLN A 208 1.76 -9.92 -0.66
CA GLN A 208 2.09 -9.64 0.73
C GLN A 208 3.55 -9.96 1.07
N SER A 209 4.07 -11.06 0.51
CA SER A 209 5.46 -11.48 0.70
C SER A 209 6.45 -10.36 0.34
N TRP A 210 6.16 -9.56 -0.70
CA TRP A 210 7.03 -8.48 -1.16
C TRP A 210 7.42 -7.50 -0.05
N TYR A 211 6.42 -6.88 0.59
CA TYR A 211 6.67 -5.84 1.60
C TYR A 211 7.01 -6.42 2.98
N LEU A 212 6.57 -7.66 3.29
CA LEU A 212 6.88 -8.33 4.56
C LEU A 212 8.31 -8.85 4.62
N LYS A 213 8.85 -9.30 3.47
CA LYS A 213 10.18 -9.92 3.37
C LYS A 213 11.14 -9.13 2.50
N ARG A 214 10.89 -7.82 2.34
CA ARG A 214 11.67 -6.94 1.46
C ARG A 214 13.19 -7.05 1.62
N PRO A 215 13.77 -7.16 2.85
CA PRO A 215 15.21 -7.34 3.02
C PRO A 215 15.78 -8.60 2.35
N LEU A 216 15.02 -9.70 2.28
CA LEU A 216 15.47 -10.94 1.64
C LEU A 216 15.58 -10.77 0.11
N TYR A 217 14.60 -10.13 -0.51
CA TYR A 217 14.64 -9.82 -1.94
C TYR A 217 15.77 -8.83 -2.27
N LYS A 218 15.98 -7.82 -1.41
CA LYS A 218 17.07 -6.85 -1.58
C LYS A 218 18.44 -7.52 -1.51
N LYS A 219 18.64 -8.48 -0.59
CA LYS A 219 19.88 -9.26 -0.48
C LYS A 219 20.20 -10.04 -1.76
N GLN A 220 19.18 -10.44 -2.52
CA GLN A 220 19.31 -11.14 -3.80
C GLN A 220 19.27 -10.20 -5.01
N ASN A 221 19.35 -8.88 -4.81
CA ASN A 221 19.26 -7.86 -5.86
C ASN A 221 18.00 -7.97 -6.73
N ILE A 222 16.89 -8.46 -6.15
CA ILE A 222 15.60 -8.51 -6.84
C ILE A 222 14.91 -7.15 -6.71
N ASN A 223 14.63 -6.54 -7.85
CA ASN A 223 13.91 -5.27 -7.96
C ASN A 223 12.38 -5.50 -8.10
N PRO A 224 11.56 -4.44 -7.90
CA PRO A 224 10.11 -4.55 -8.00
C PRO A 224 9.62 -5.06 -9.36
N GLU A 225 10.25 -4.67 -10.46
CA GLU A 225 9.88 -5.05 -11.83
C GLU A 225 10.05 -6.56 -12.05
N GLN A 226 11.19 -7.11 -11.65
CA GLN A 226 11.51 -8.53 -11.72
C GLN A 226 10.52 -9.34 -10.89
N TYR A 227 10.23 -8.89 -9.67
CA TYR A 227 9.27 -9.57 -8.81
C TYR A 227 7.85 -9.50 -9.36
N ALA A 228 7.42 -8.35 -9.88
CA ALA A 228 6.11 -8.20 -10.52
C ALA A 228 5.96 -9.15 -11.70
N GLN A 229 6.94 -9.19 -12.61
CA GLN A 229 6.91 -10.09 -13.74
C GLN A 229 6.90 -11.56 -13.32
N TYR A 230 7.63 -11.93 -12.25
CA TYR A 230 7.58 -13.27 -11.67
C TYR A 230 6.16 -13.62 -11.19
N VAL A 231 5.54 -12.76 -10.36
CA VAL A 231 4.19 -13.02 -9.84
C VAL A 231 3.17 -13.12 -10.97
N ILE A 232 3.26 -12.26 -11.98
CA ILE A 232 2.36 -12.27 -13.13
C ILE A 232 2.45 -13.58 -13.90
N ASN A 233 3.66 -14.10 -14.13
CA ASN A 233 3.85 -15.39 -14.80
C ASN A 233 3.32 -16.59 -14.00
N GLN A 234 3.14 -16.46 -12.69
CA GLN A 234 2.55 -17.54 -11.86
C GLN A 234 1.02 -17.51 -11.89
N ILE A 235 0.42 -16.33 -12.06
CA ILE A 235 -1.02 -16.12 -11.89
C ILE A 235 -1.78 -16.12 -13.23
N ILE A 236 -1.18 -15.58 -14.29
CA ILE A 236 -1.74 -15.52 -15.64
C ILE A 236 -1.13 -16.63 -16.48
#